data_AF-A0A538QL02-F1
#
_entry.id   AF-A0A538QL02-F1
#
_cell.length_a   1.000
_cell.length_b   1.000
_cell.length_c   1.000
_cell.angle_alpha   90.00
_cell.angle_beta   90.00
_cell.angle_gamma   90.00
#
_symmetry.space_group_name_H-M   'P 1'
#
loop_
_entity.id
_entity.type
_entity.pdbx_description
1 polymer ?
#
loop_
_entity_poly.entity_id
_entity_poly.type
_entity_poly.pdbx_seq_one_letter_code
_entity_poly.pdbx_strand_id
1 'polypeptide(L)'
;MLLACGDNNLRAKLQPDASPPAAASPLPALQIKTLSNRADLISGGDALVEIVVPAGSPSQGLLVVAGTRDVSAAFARRADGRTIGLVTGLDVGRTAIFADIGGKQRASLVVTNHPIGGPVFSGPQIQPWVCATPAVETDANGATTSASGLSTRAIDAQCNIASEVKLYYRTTAPVGTPPAGCTLSLPDPNGAPPANGCFKPFDPTATAPADLAMTTTDTGITVPYVVRVERGTLNRGIYDIAVLFDPTQGNKDSWKPTAPQTTWNRKLLYVFGPATGQPRRQLRSSQVWAGQDEALKRGFLVAVSSMTDSSLNSNRVSMTETLMMMKEHIVDAYGEIRYAMGAGCSGGSINQLTSSSIFPGLLDGIQPSCTYPDSETTGTEVGDCERLVRFYASAAWTGLMASESQTVAQNNAKQAAINGHLDQVGCRSWFNSFIGVARPGNYLPERVGTDGTITTPLPVTNNCTLPASMVYDPVTNPTGARCTPQDHAVSIWGKVPGTTRAPSTRDNV
;
A
#
# COMPACT_ATOMS: atom_id res chain seq x y z
N MET A 1 -18.27 -42.09 -21.13
CA MET A 1 -18.33 -43.49 -21.59
C MET A 1 -17.21 -44.22 -20.88
N LEU A 2 -17.58 -45.15 -19.99
CA LEU A 2 -16.69 -45.94 -19.15
C LEU A 2 -15.77 -46.83 -19.99
N LEU A 3 -14.58 -47.13 -19.49
CA LEU A 3 -13.87 -48.38 -19.79
C LEU A 3 -13.27 -48.90 -18.49
N ALA A 4 -13.91 -49.94 -17.98
CA ALA A 4 -13.42 -50.86 -16.97
C ALA A 4 -12.88 -52.11 -17.68
N CYS A 5 -11.84 -52.73 -17.10
CA CYS A 5 -11.53 -54.14 -17.29
C CYS A 5 -11.35 -54.77 -15.92
N GLY A 6 -12.22 -55.72 -15.56
CA GLY A 6 -11.95 -56.74 -14.56
C GLY A 6 -11.19 -57.91 -15.21
N ASP A 7 -10.47 -58.72 -14.44
CA ASP A 7 -11.10 -59.91 -13.82
C ASP A 7 -10.11 -60.79 -13.02
N ASN A 8 -10.67 -61.30 -11.92
CA ASN A 8 -10.60 -62.67 -11.40
C ASN A 8 -9.39 -63.26 -10.64
N ASN A 9 -9.71 -63.56 -9.37
CA ASN A 9 -9.59 -64.88 -8.71
C ASN A 9 -8.21 -65.43 -8.33
N LEU A 10 -7.83 -65.17 -7.07
CA LEU A 10 -7.21 -66.18 -6.20
C LEU A 10 -7.74 -66.00 -4.77
N ARG A 11 -8.83 -66.69 -4.43
CA ARG A 11 -9.24 -66.91 -3.03
C ARG A 11 -8.45 -68.09 -2.48
N ALA A 12 -7.36 -67.80 -1.76
CA ALA A 12 -6.73 -68.74 -0.84
C ALA A 12 -7.13 -68.39 0.59
N LYS A 13 -7.58 -69.40 1.34
CA LYS A 13 -7.99 -69.34 2.74
C LYS A 13 -6.80 -68.95 3.63
N LEU A 14 -6.90 -67.82 4.35
CA LEU A 14 -6.12 -67.55 5.55
C LEU A 14 -7.10 -67.10 6.64
N GLN A 15 -7.09 -67.82 7.76
CA GLN A 15 -7.75 -67.39 9.00
C GLN A 15 -7.17 -66.05 9.46
N PRO A 16 -7.96 -65.17 10.10
CA PRO A 16 -7.43 -63.95 10.66
C PRO A 16 -6.63 -64.29 11.92
N ASP A 17 -5.30 -64.21 11.83
CA ASP A 17 -4.48 -63.98 13.02
C ASP A 17 -4.91 -62.63 13.62
N ALA A 18 -5.12 -62.62 14.94
CA ALA A 18 -5.48 -61.41 15.66
C ALA A 18 -4.39 -60.35 15.43
N SER A 19 -4.76 -59.25 14.75
CA SER A 19 -3.88 -58.09 14.62
C SER A 19 -3.44 -57.63 16.01
N PRO A 20 -2.14 -57.42 16.25
CA PRO A 20 -1.69 -56.76 17.47
C PRO A 20 -2.36 -55.38 17.56
N PRO A 21 -2.64 -54.87 18.77
CA PRO A 21 -3.25 -53.55 18.92
C PRO A 21 -2.41 -52.53 18.14
N ALA A 22 -3.07 -51.81 17.24
CA ALA A 22 -2.45 -50.73 16.50
C ALA A 22 -1.81 -49.77 17.52
N ALA A 23 -0.49 -49.61 17.45
CA ALA A 23 0.19 -48.56 18.18
C ALA A 23 -0.50 -47.24 17.82
N ALA A 24 -0.97 -46.51 18.84
CA ALA A 24 -1.60 -45.22 18.64
C ALA A 24 -0.67 -44.36 17.77
N SER A 25 -1.19 -43.83 16.66
CA SER A 25 -0.44 -42.88 15.84
C SER A 25 0.14 -41.79 16.75
N PRO A 26 1.42 -41.40 16.60
CA PRO A 26 1.97 -40.33 17.41
C PRO A 26 1.06 -39.11 17.27
N LEU A 27 0.72 -38.51 18.41
CA LEU A 27 -0.07 -37.28 18.41
C LEU A 27 0.59 -36.28 17.44
N PRO A 28 -0.19 -35.51 16.67
CA PRO A 28 0.35 -34.41 15.88
C PRO A 28 1.28 -33.56 16.75
N ALA A 29 2.38 -33.03 16.21
CA ALA A 29 3.28 -32.19 16.99
C ALA A 29 2.64 -30.82 17.27
N LEU A 30 2.95 -30.24 18.43
CA LEU A 30 2.67 -28.83 18.75
C LEU A 30 3.32 -27.92 17.69
N GLN A 31 2.61 -26.88 17.23
CA GLN A 31 3.15 -25.91 16.27
C GLN A 31 2.85 -24.48 16.70
N ILE A 32 3.71 -23.56 16.25
CA ILE A 32 3.54 -22.11 16.37
C ILE A 32 3.43 -21.57 14.95
N LYS A 33 2.42 -20.76 14.68
CA LYS A 33 2.21 -20.09 13.38
C LYS A 33 2.03 -18.60 13.60
N THR A 34 2.77 -17.78 12.87
CA THR A 34 2.43 -16.37 12.71
C THR A 34 1.27 -16.24 11.72
N LEU A 35 0.27 -15.44 12.08
CA LEU A 35 -0.93 -15.20 11.28
C LEU A 35 -0.87 -13.87 10.53
N SER A 36 -0.13 -12.89 11.05
CA SER A 36 -0.03 -11.56 10.47
C SER A 36 0.86 -11.52 9.24
N ASN A 37 1.98 -12.24 9.30
CA ASN A 37 2.98 -12.28 8.25
C ASN A 37 3.86 -13.53 8.36
N ARG A 38 4.76 -13.71 7.38
CA ARG A 38 5.86 -14.68 7.49
C ARG A 38 6.75 -14.30 8.68
N ALA A 39 7.16 -15.27 9.48
CA ALA A 39 7.85 -15.02 10.74
C ALA A 39 9.14 -14.19 10.61
N ASP A 40 9.83 -14.23 9.47
CA ASP A 40 11.05 -13.47 9.19
C ASP A 40 10.81 -12.06 8.61
N LEU A 41 9.55 -11.69 8.37
CA LEU A 41 9.13 -10.41 7.80
C LEU A 41 8.29 -9.56 8.76
N ILE A 42 8.19 -9.96 10.03
CA ILE A 42 7.39 -9.27 11.03
C ILE A 42 7.90 -7.83 11.22
N SER A 43 7.01 -6.87 11.44
CA SER A 43 7.35 -5.46 11.58
C SER A 43 6.50 -4.74 12.61
N GLY A 44 7.09 -3.75 13.27
CA GLY A 44 6.38 -2.89 14.22
C GLY A 44 6.23 -3.48 15.62
N GLY A 45 6.86 -4.61 15.91
CA GLY A 45 6.98 -5.15 17.28
C GLY A 45 5.87 -6.08 17.72
N ASP A 46 4.85 -6.30 16.88
CA ASP A 46 3.70 -7.11 17.22
C ASP A 46 3.54 -8.27 16.23
N ALA A 47 2.95 -9.38 16.68
CA ALA A 47 2.61 -10.50 15.82
C ALA A 47 1.42 -11.29 16.40
N LEU A 48 0.36 -11.46 15.60
CA LEU A 48 -0.73 -12.38 15.89
C LEU A 48 -0.25 -13.81 15.64
N VAL A 49 -0.34 -14.64 16.67
CA VAL A 49 0.22 -15.99 16.69
C VAL A 49 -0.84 -17.01 17.04
N GLU A 50 -0.84 -18.13 16.34
CA GLU A 50 -1.59 -19.33 16.69
C GLU A 50 -0.66 -20.39 17.29
N ILE A 51 -1.10 -20.97 18.40
CA ILE A 51 -0.56 -22.22 18.95
C ILE A 51 -1.48 -23.35 18.50
N VAL A 52 -0.99 -24.19 17.58
CA VAL A 52 -1.73 -25.34 17.08
C VAL A 52 -1.54 -26.49 18.07
N VAL A 53 -2.53 -26.64 18.96
CA VAL A 53 -2.52 -27.66 20.00
C VAL A 53 -3.01 -29.00 19.44
N PRO A 54 -2.25 -30.10 19.57
CA PRO A 54 -2.67 -31.42 19.10
C PRO A 54 -3.91 -31.92 19.85
N ALA A 55 -4.82 -32.58 19.12
CA ALA A 55 -6.02 -33.17 19.72
C ALA A 55 -5.65 -34.17 20.83
N GLY A 56 -6.35 -34.13 21.97
CA GLY A 56 -6.06 -34.98 23.13
C GLY A 56 -4.92 -34.48 24.03
N SER A 57 -4.30 -33.34 23.71
CA SER A 57 -3.35 -32.70 24.63
C SER A 57 -4.06 -32.19 25.89
N PRO A 58 -3.43 -32.29 27.09
CA PRO A 58 -4.00 -31.74 28.31
C PRO A 58 -4.22 -30.24 28.16
N SER A 59 -5.42 -29.76 28.48
CA SER A 59 -5.82 -28.36 28.31
C SER A 59 -5.21 -27.40 29.35
N GLN A 60 -4.55 -27.93 30.38
CA GLN A 60 -3.96 -27.15 31.47
C GLN A 60 -2.44 -27.12 31.32
N GLY A 61 -1.86 -25.92 31.32
CA GLY A 61 -0.41 -25.71 31.33
C GLY A 61 0.23 -25.33 29.99
N LEU A 62 -0.46 -24.53 29.16
CA LEU A 62 0.18 -23.87 28.02
C LEU A 62 1.09 -22.74 28.55
N LEU A 63 2.39 -22.92 28.35
CA LEU A 63 3.41 -21.90 28.55
C LEU A 63 3.85 -21.37 27.18
N VAL A 64 3.78 -20.06 26.97
CA VAL A 64 4.32 -19.39 25.79
C VAL A 64 5.33 -18.34 26.24
N VAL A 65 6.56 -18.42 25.73
CA VAL A 65 7.65 -17.49 26.05
C VAL A 65 8.13 -16.83 24.78
N ALA A 66 8.22 -15.50 24.76
CA ALA A 66 8.84 -14.71 23.69
C ALA A 66 10.18 -14.18 24.18
N GLY A 67 11.27 -14.75 23.69
CA GLY A 67 12.62 -14.51 24.22
C GLY A 67 12.71 -14.98 25.67
N THR A 68 12.67 -14.05 26.61
CA THR A 68 12.66 -14.33 28.06
C THR A 68 11.34 -13.97 28.75
N ARG A 69 10.37 -13.41 28.01
CA ARG A 69 9.10 -12.94 28.56
C ARG A 69 8.04 -14.03 28.48
N ASP A 70 7.43 -14.39 29.61
CA ASP A 70 6.22 -15.18 29.62
C ASP A 70 5.07 -14.35 29.04
N VAL A 71 4.53 -14.80 27.91
CA VAL A 71 3.42 -14.17 27.19
C VAL A 71 2.19 -15.08 27.14
N SER A 72 2.14 -16.12 27.98
CA SER A 72 1.04 -17.10 28.00
C SER A 72 -0.33 -16.44 28.18
N ALA A 73 -0.40 -15.35 28.96
CA ALA A 73 -1.63 -14.61 29.21
C ALA A 73 -2.24 -13.95 27.97
N ALA A 74 -1.47 -13.76 26.89
CA ALA A 74 -1.98 -13.22 25.63
C ALA A 74 -2.81 -14.26 24.83
N PHE A 75 -2.64 -15.55 25.14
CA PHE A 75 -3.24 -16.65 24.39
C PHE A 75 -4.52 -17.15 25.07
N ALA A 76 -5.56 -17.33 24.27
CA ALA A 76 -6.79 -17.98 24.70
C ALA A 76 -7.35 -18.81 23.56
N ARG A 77 -8.06 -19.89 23.93
CA ARG A 77 -8.86 -20.67 22.97
C ARG A 77 -10.05 -19.82 22.52
N ARG A 78 -10.16 -19.61 21.21
CA ARG A 78 -11.18 -18.80 20.55
C ARG A 78 -12.41 -19.63 20.24
N ALA A 79 -13.50 -18.97 19.83
CA ALA A 79 -14.78 -19.63 19.58
C ALA A 79 -14.73 -20.68 18.46
N ASP A 80 -13.79 -20.54 17.52
CA ASP A 80 -13.50 -21.52 16.46
C ASP A 80 -12.61 -22.69 16.93
N GLY A 81 -12.23 -22.70 18.22
CA GLY A 81 -11.42 -23.74 18.84
C GLY A 81 -9.91 -23.52 18.71
N ARG A 82 -9.44 -22.51 17.98
CA ARG A 82 -8.01 -22.19 17.81
C ARG A 82 -7.45 -21.49 19.04
N THR A 83 -6.16 -21.67 19.34
CA THR A 83 -5.50 -20.94 20.43
C THR A 83 -4.69 -19.80 19.84
N ILE A 84 -5.19 -18.58 19.94
CA ILE A 84 -4.59 -17.40 19.28
C ILE A 84 -4.25 -16.36 20.33
N GLY A 85 -3.17 -15.62 20.16
CA GLY A 85 -2.78 -14.49 20.98
C GLY A 85 -1.98 -13.45 20.19
N LEU A 86 -2.03 -12.19 20.61
CA LEU A 86 -1.18 -11.13 20.08
C LEU A 86 0.07 -11.05 20.95
N VAL A 87 1.22 -11.35 20.36
CA VAL A 87 2.51 -11.15 21.01
C VAL A 87 2.98 -9.74 20.70
N THR A 88 3.16 -8.92 21.73
CA THR A 88 3.59 -7.52 21.56
C THR A 88 4.97 -7.25 22.14
N GLY A 89 5.56 -6.11 21.74
CA GLY A 89 6.84 -5.64 22.25
C GLY A 89 8.01 -6.56 21.89
N LEU A 90 7.99 -7.11 20.68
CA LEU A 90 9.13 -7.81 20.10
C LEU A 90 10.23 -6.79 19.79
N ASP A 91 11.44 -7.02 20.29
CA ASP A 91 12.59 -6.20 19.93
C ASP A 91 12.92 -6.35 18.45
N VAL A 92 13.48 -5.30 17.84
CA VAL A 92 14.00 -5.39 16.47
C VAL A 92 15.09 -6.48 16.39
N GLY A 93 14.96 -7.37 15.42
CA GLY A 93 15.82 -8.53 15.24
C GLY A 93 15.12 -9.84 15.61
N ARG A 94 15.93 -10.86 15.93
CA ARG A 94 15.44 -12.23 16.12
C ARG A 94 14.94 -12.45 17.54
N THR A 95 13.69 -12.89 17.67
CA THR A 95 13.10 -13.36 18.92
C THR A 95 12.59 -14.79 18.74
N ALA A 96 13.00 -15.71 19.61
CA ALA A 96 12.44 -17.06 19.63
C ALA A 96 11.14 -17.07 20.43
N ILE A 97 10.04 -17.52 19.82
CA ILE A 97 8.80 -17.85 20.49
C ILE A 97 8.83 -19.35 20.79
N PHE A 98 8.66 -19.70 22.05
CA PHE A 98 8.61 -21.06 22.54
C PHE A 98 7.22 -21.35 23.09
N ALA A 99 6.68 -22.52 22.79
CA ALA A 99 5.43 -23.01 23.35
C ALA A 99 5.66 -24.40 23.96
N ASP A 100 5.15 -24.61 25.17
CA ASP A 100 5.20 -25.88 25.88
C ASP A 100 3.83 -26.22 26.47
N ILE A 101 3.44 -27.49 26.36
CA ILE A 101 2.24 -28.02 27.00
C ILE A 101 2.65 -29.10 27.98
N GLY A 102 2.45 -28.82 29.27
CA GLY A 102 2.62 -29.78 30.36
C GLY A 102 4.02 -30.40 30.46
N GLY A 103 5.06 -29.70 29.99
CA GLY A 103 6.46 -30.14 30.00
C GLY A 103 6.82 -31.22 28.98
N LYS A 104 5.89 -31.63 28.13
CA LYS A 104 6.01 -32.85 27.30
C LYS A 104 6.03 -32.56 25.80
N GLN A 105 5.30 -31.54 25.36
CA GLN A 105 5.25 -31.14 23.96
C GLN A 105 5.78 -29.73 23.82
N ARG A 106 6.71 -29.53 22.88
CA ARG A 106 7.41 -28.27 22.69
C ARG A 106 7.42 -27.88 21.23
N ALA A 107 7.32 -26.58 20.97
CA ALA A 107 7.51 -25.98 19.67
C ALA A 107 8.33 -24.70 19.81
N SER A 108 9.09 -24.36 18.78
CA SER A 108 9.80 -23.09 18.71
C SER A 108 9.69 -22.51 17.30
N LEU A 109 9.47 -21.21 17.22
CA LEU A 109 9.46 -20.43 15.99
C LEU A 109 10.33 -19.18 16.22
N VAL A 110 11.30 -18.94 15.35
CA VAL A 110 12.06 -17.70 15.37
C VAL A 110 11.34 -16.67 14.52
N VAL A 111 10.98 -15.57 15.15
CA VAL A 111 10.45 -14.37 14.52
C VAL A 111 11.59 -13.36 14.32
N THR A 112 11.65 -12.70 13.16
CA THR A 112 12.54 -11.56 12.92
C THR A 112 11.66 -10.33 12.78
N ASN A 113 11.69 -9.46 13.79
CA ASN A 113 10.96 -8.22 13.80
C ASN A 113 11.80 -7.08 13.19
N HIS A 114 11.19 -6.25 12.37
CA HIS A 114 11.77 -5.08 11.73
C HIS A 114 11.11 -3.80 12.26
N PRO A 115 11.74 -2.62 12.15
CA PRO A 115 11.12 -1.37 12.56
C PRO A 115 9.80 -1.10 11.81
N ILE A 116 8.81 -0.49 12.47
CA ILE A 116 7.53 -0.08 11.81
C ILE A 116 7.77 0.89 10.65
N GLY A 117 8.86 1.66 10.73
CA GLY A 117 9.31 2.56 9.69
C GLY A 117 10.00 1.87 8.52
N GLY A 118 10.15 0.53 8.52
CA GLY A 118 10.93 -0.23 7.53
C GLY A 118 12.44 0.01 7.66
N PRO A 119 13.26 -0.43 6.69
CA PRO A 119 12.90 -1.40 5.67
C PRO A 119 12.82 -2.83 6.25
N VAL A 120 12.20 -3.74 5.50
CA VAL A 120 12.16 -5.18 5.76
C VAL A 120 13.01 -5.91 4.72
N PHE A 121 12.79 -5.62 3.44
CA PHE A 121 13.48 -6.19 2.28
C PHE A 121 13.82 -5.16 1.17
N SER A 122 13.34 -3.91 1.24
CA SER A 122 13.54 -2.88 0.21
C SER A 122 14.92 -2.19 0.25
N GLY A 123 15.78 -2.62 1.16
CA GLY A 123 17.12 -2.05 1.36
C GLY A 123 17.08 -0.69 2.08
N PRO A 124 18.23 0.00 2.21
CA PRO A 124 18.32 1.25 2.93
C PRO A 124 17.32 2.30 2.41
N GLN A 125 16.67 3.01 3.34
CA GLN A 125 15.67 4.00 2.96
C GLN A 125 16.29 5.17 2.20
N ILE A 126 15.57 5.70 1.21
CA ILE A 126 16.02 6.80 0.35
C ILE A 126 16.24 8.09 1.17
N GLN A 127 17.34 8.78 0.88
CA GLN A 127 17.73 10.03 1.53
C GLN A 127 18.07 11.13 0.50
N PRO A 128 17.89 12.42 0.82
CA PRO A 128 17.26 12.95 2.05
C PRO A 128 15.75 12.67 2.09
N TRP A 129 15.13 12.86 3.26
CA TRP A 129 13.69 12.72 3.47
C TRP A 129 13.17 13.70 4.53
N VAL A 130 12.05 14.37 4.25
CA VAL A 130 11.41 15.34 5.16
C VAL A 130 10.16 14.72 5.79
N CYS A 131 10.14 14.59 7.11
CA CYS A 131 8.97 14.06 7.82
C CYS A 131 7.81 15.08 7.86
N ALA A 132 6.58 14.56 7.93
CA ALA A 132 5.40 15.40 8.11
C ALA A 132 5.31 15.88 9.57
N THR A 133 4.60 16.98 9.77
CA THR A 133 4.36 17.62 11.07
C THR A 133 2.85 17.85 11.27
N PRO A 134 2.36 18.10 12.49
CA PRO A 134 0.93 18.33 12.72
C PRO A 134 0.33 19.43 11.83
N ALA A 135 1.09 20.51 11.62
CA ALA A 135 0.79 21.59 10.68
C ALA A 135 1.94 21.78 9.69
N VAL A 136 1.69 22.43 8.57
CA VAL A 136 2.74 22.77 7.58
C VAL A 136 3.73 23.75 8.19
N GLU A 137 5.01 23.42 8.13
CA GLU A 137 6.12 24.17 8.72
C GLU A 137 7.33 24.14 7.77
N THR A 138 8.40 24.88 8.10
CA THR A 138 9.70 24.80 7.41
C THR A 138 10.70 24.13 8.34
N ASP A 139 11.39 23.10 7.86
CA ASP A 139 12.41 22.38 8.63
C ASP A 139 13.75 23.14 8.72
N ALA A 140 14.71 22.59 9.47
CA ALA A 140 16.02 23.20 9.66
C ALA A 140 16.86 23.33 8.37
N ASN A 141 16.52 22.58 7.32
CA ASN A 141 17.18 22.62 6.02
C ASN A 141 16.44 23.53 5.02
N GLY A 142 15.40 24.25 5.47
CA GLY A 142 14.60 25.12 4.63
C GLY A 142 13.54 24.39 3.80
N ALA A 143 13.32 23.09 4.02
CA ALA A 143 12.29 22.34 3.31
C ALA A 143 10.92 22.49 4.00
N THR A 144 9.90 22.78 3.20
CA THR A 144 8.51 22.82 3.70
C THR A 144 8.02 21.40 4.00
N THR A 145 7.60 21.14 5.23
CA THR A 145 6.97 19.88 5.65
C THR A 145 5.55 19.77 5.09
N SER A 146 4.93 18.60 5.28
CA SER A 146 3.51 18.42 4.98
C SER A 146 2.73 18.22 6.27
N ALA A 147 1.45 18.62 6.30
CA ALA A 147 0.60 18.31 7.43
C ALA A 147 0.32 16.79 7.48
N SER A 148 0.59 16.16 8.61
CA SER A 148 0.43 14.71 8.79
C SER A 148 -1.04 14.31 8.94
N GLY A 149 -1.89 15.23 9.41
CA GLY A 149 -3.23 14.92 9.87
C GLY A 149 -3.27 14.18 11.22
N LEU A 150 -2.13 14.15 11.93
CA LEU A 150 -1.91 13.63 13.28
C LEU A 150 -1.51 14.79 14.21
N SER A 151 -1.82 14.69 15.50
CA SER A 151 -1.58 15.72 16.51
C SER A 151 -0.14 15.77 17.00
N THR A 152 0.65 14.71 16.79
CA THR A 152 2.03 14.60 17.26
C THR A 152 3.03 14.62 16.10
N ARG A 153 4.32 14.79 16.45
CA ARG A 153 5.44 14.81 15.50
C ARG A 153 6.06 13.43 15.37
N ALA A 154 6.85 13.26 14.31
CA ALA A 154 7.70 12.09 14.16
C ALA A 154 8.68 11.97 15.34
N ILE A 155 8.88 10.75 15.83
CA ILE A 155 9.79 10.46 16.95
C ILE A 155 11.20 10.04 16.50
N ASP A 156 11.39 9.84 15.20
CA ASP A 156 12.64 9.37 14.62
C ASP A 156 12.81 9.78 13.14
N ALA A 157 13.96 9.40 12.56
CA ALA A 157 14.31 9.66 11.16
C ALA A 157 13.56 8.75 10.15
N GLN A 158 12.76 7.80 10.63
CA GLN A 158 11.88 6.98 9.79
C GLN A 158 10.47 7.57 9.68
N CYS A 159 10.28 8.77 10.25
CA CYS A 159 9.02 9.49 10.26
C CYS A 159 7.88 8.72 10.95
N ASN A 160 8.22 7.97 12.00
CA ASN A 160 7.22 7.26 12.80
C ASN A 160 6.45 8.26 13.68
N ILE A 161 5.13 8.33 13.49
CA ILE A 161 4.18 9.12 14.28
C ILE A 161 3.15 8.15 14.86
N ALA A 162 2.79 8.31 16.13
CA ALA A 162 1.78 7.49 16.77
C ALA A 162 0.44 7.57 16.03
N SER A 163 -0.25 6.44 15.90
CA SER A 163 -1.55 6.39 15.24
C SER A 163 -2.65 7.02 16.09
N GLU A 164 -3.66 7.58 15.42
CA GLU A 164 -4.83 8.18 16.02
C GLU A 164 -6.10 7.59 15.43
N VAL A 165 -7.09 7.37 16.30
CA VAL A 165 -8.37 6.82 15.90
C VAL A 165 -9.46 7.85 16.07
N LYS A 166 -10.21 8.09 15.01
CA LYS A 166 -11.37 8.98 14.96
C LYS A 166 -12.59 8.21 14.47
N LEU A 167 -13.78 8.66 14.88
CA LEU A 167 -15.04 8.13 14.39
C LEU A 167 -15.70 9.16 13.48
N TYR A 168 -16.30 8.66 12.40
CA TYR A 168 -17.10 9.44 11.48
C TYR A 168 -18.43 8.74 11.24
N TYR A 169 -19.47 9.49 10.96
CA TYR A 169 -20.75 8.93 10.56
C TYR A 169 -21.13 9.36 9.15
N ARG A 170 -21.81 8.47 8.44
CA ARG A 170 -22.40 8.74 7.13
C ARG A 170 -23.72 9.48 7.31
N THR A 171 -23.87 10.62 6.65
CA THR A 171 -25.12 11.38 6.62
C THR A 171 -26.17 10.70 5.74
N THR A 172 -27.45 11.02 5.89
CA THR A 172 -28.54 10.56 4.99
C THR A 172 -28.56 11.28 3.64
N ALA A 173 -27.73 12.30 3.44
CA ALA A 173 -27.65 13.01 2.17
C ALA A 173 -27.18 12.08 1.04
N PRO A 174 -27.81 12.14 -0.15
CA PRO A 174 -27.33 11.42 -1.31
C PRO A 174 -25.99 11.98 -1.79
N VAL A 175 -25.16 11.13 -2.39
CA VAL A 175 -23.92 11.60 -3.04
C VAL A 175 -24.31 12.43 -4.26
N GLY A 176 -23.77 13.65 -4.37
CA GLY A 176 -24.09 14.55 -5.47
C GLY A 176 -23.68 16.00 -5.22
N THR A 177 -24.10 16.90 -6.09
CA THR A 177 -23.80 18.33 -5.96
C THR A 177 -24.79 19.04 -5.02
N PRO A 178 -24.35 20.08 -4.28
CA PRO A 178 -25.25 20.99 -3.56
C PRO A 178 -26.39 21.53 -4.44
N PRO A 179 -27.56 21.88 -3.87
CA PRO A 179 -27.86 21.93 -2.42
C PRO A 179 -28.35 20.61 -1.81
N ALA A 180 -28.69 19.60 -2.64
CA ALA A 180 -29.28 18.35 -2.16
C ALA A 180 -28.27 17.21 -1.93
N GLY A 181 -27.02 17.36 -2.38
CA GLY A 181 -26.00 16.31 -2.34
C GLY A 181 -24.79 16.59 -1.45
N CYS A 182 -24.13 15.50 -1.03
CA CYS A 182 -22.88 15.52 -0.28
C CYS A 182 -21.68 15.04 -1.12
N THR A 183 -20.47 15.37 -0.66
CA THR A 183 -19.22 14.96 -1.31
C THR A 183 -18.50 13.85 -0.52
N LEU A 184 -17.98 12.85 -1.23
CA LEU A 184 -17.17 11.77 -0.67
C LEU A 184 -15.69 12.18 -0.50
N SER A 185 -15.47 13.36 0.08
CA SER A 185 -14.16 13.88 0.40
C SER A 185 -13.74 13.46 1.81
N LEU A 186 -12.43 13.51 2.11
CA LEU A 186 -11.97 13.27 3.48
C LEU A 186 -12.62 14.29 4.43
N PRO A 187 -13.18 13.84 5.56
CA PRO A 187 -13.78 14.72 6.56
C PRO A 187 -12.75 15.49 7.40
N ASP A 188 -11.50 15.04 7.42
CA ASP A 188 -10.38 15.73 8.07
C ASP A 188 -9.23 16.03 7.09
N PRO A 189 -9.46 16.89 6.08
CA PRO A 189 -8.42 17.25 5.13
C PRO A 189 -7.34 18.09 5.81
N ASN A 190 -6.18 18.22 5.17
CA ASN A 190 -5.21 19.24 5.52
C ASN A 190 -5.77 20.61 5.07
N GLY A 191 -6.65 21.20 5.87
CA GLY A 191 -7.39 22.42 5.54
C GLY A 191 -8.78 22.44 6.19
N ALA A 192 -9.71 23.19 5.61
CA ALA A 192 -11.09 23.20 6.07
C ALA A 192 -11.84 21.93 5.63
N PRO A 193 -12.57 21.25 6.54
CA PRO A 193 -13.49 20.17 6.18
C PRO A 193 -14.48 20.61 5.10
N PRO A 194 -14.92 19.69 4.21
CA PRO A 194 -15.95 20.01 3.23
C PRO A 194 -17.24 20.42 3.94
N ALA A 195 -17.80 21.58 3.57
CA ALA A 195 -19.04 22.10 4.17
C ALA A 195 -20.23 21.12 4.02
N ASN A 196 -20.25 20.33 2.94
CA ASN A 196 -21.24 19.30 2.64
C ASN A 196 -20.62 17.89 2.54
N GLY A 197 -19.76 17.52 3.50
CA GLY A 197 -19.18 16.17 3.56
C GLY A 197 -20.23 15.07 3.78
N CYS A 198 -20.14 13.97 3.02
CA CYS A 198 -20.98 12.80 3.25
C CYS A 198 -20.68 12.11 4.58
N PHE A 199 -19.42 12.18 5.02
CA PHE A 199 -18.98 11.73 6.34
C PHE A 199 -18.70 12.95 7.22
N LYS A 200 -19.15 12.91 8.47
CA LYS A 200 -18.94 13.96 9.48
C LYS A 200 -18.39 13.35 10.77
N PRO A 201 -17.63 14.10 11.59
CA PRO A 201 -17.15 13.61 12.88
C PRO A 201 -18.28 13.04 13.75
N PHE A 202 -18.03 11.92 14.41
CA PHE A 202 -19.00 11.25 15.29
C PHE A 202 -18.46 11.17 16.72
N ASP A 203 -19.25 11.63 17.67
CA ASP A 203 -19.01 11.45 19.10
C ASP A 203 -20.01 10.43 19.66
N PRO A 204 -19.57 9.22 20.07
CA PRO A 204 -20.45 8.17 20.57
C PRO A 204 -21.05 8.50 21.95
N THR A 205 -20.56 9.55 22.63
CA THR A 205 -21.07 9.99 23.94
C THR A 205 -22.15 11.06 23.82
N ALA A 206 -22.29 11.69 22.65
CA ALA A 206 -23.31 12.67 22.35
C ALA A 206 -24.61 12.02 21.86
N THR A 207 -25.70 12.78 21.83
CA THR A 207 -26.95 12.35 21.17
C THR A 207 -26.69 12.01 19.71
N ALA A 208 -27.21 10.87 19.25
CA ALA A 208 -27.05 10.44 17.87
C ALA A 208 -27.53 11.54 16.88
N PRO A 209 -26.73 11.88 15.86
CA PRO A 209 -27.12 12.88 14.86
C PRO A 209 -28.42 12.50 14.15
N ALA A 210 -29.32 13.46 13.94
CA ALA A 210 -30.61 13.22 13.28
C ALA A 210 -30.45 12.77 11.81
N ASP A 211 -29.35 13.13 11.17
CA ASP A 211 -29.00 12.73 9.79
C ASP A 211 -28.09 11.49 9.74
N LEU A 212 -27.95 10.71 10.82
CA LEU A 212 -27.19 9.46 10.83
C LEU A 212 -27.85 8.40 9.94
N ALA A 213 -27.17 7.99 8.87
CA ALA A 213 -27.63 6.93 7.99
C ALA A 213 -27.46 5.54 8.63
N MET A 214 -28.26 4.58 8.16
CA MET A 214 -28.09 3.15 8.40
C MET A 214 -27.42 2.50 7.19
N THR A 215 -26.73 1.38 7.40
CA THR A 215 -26.26 0.51 6.32
C THR A 215 -26.51 -0.95 6.65
N THR A 216 -26.52 -1.79 5.62
CA THR A 216 -26.58 -3.25 5.72
C THR A 216 -25.37 -3.86 5.02
N THR A 217 -24.56 -4.58 5.78
CA THR A 217 -23.39 -5.31 5.27
C THR A 217 -23.80 -6.41 4.28
N ASP A 218 -22.85 -6.92 3.50
CA ASP A 218 -23.13 -8.03 2.57
C ASP A 218 -23.37 -9.39 3.27
N THR A 219 -23.22 -9.44 4.58
CA THR A 219 -23.62 -10.55 5.46
C THR A 219 -24.99 -10.33 6.13
N GLY A 220 -25.71 -9.24 5.79
CA GLY A 220 -27.06 -8.96 6.28
C GLY A 220 -27.14 -8.26 7.65
N ILE A 221 -26.01 -7.81 8.20
CA ILE A 221 -25.97 -7.07 9.47
C ILE A 221 -26.30 -5.59 9.20
N THR A 222 -27.35 -5.09 9.85
CA THR A 222 -27.78 -3.69 9.76
C THR A 222 -27.34 -2.91 11.00
N VAL A 223 -26.59 -1.82 10.80
CA VAL A 223 -26.03 -0.97 11.86
C VAL A 223 -26.12 0.51 11.49
N PRO A 224 -26.07 1.43 12.47
CA PRO A 224 -25.76 2.82 12.19
C PRO A 224 -24.46 2.91 11.40
N TYR A 225 -24.43 3.71 10.35
CA TYR A 225 -23.30 3.79 9.44
C TYR A 225 -22.21 4.70 10.04
N VAL A 226 -21.55 4.17 11.06
CA VAL A 226 -20.38 4.75 11.72
C VAL A 226 -19.12 4.04 11.24
N VAL A 227 -18.09 4.82 10.95
CA VAL A 227 -16.80 4.36 10.45
C VAL A 227 -15.72 4.74 11.47
N ARG A 228 -14.96 3.73 11.91
CA ARG A 228 -13.71 3.93 12.65
C ARG A 228 -12.59 4.12 11.65
N VAL A 229 -11.86 5.21 11.79
CA VAL A 229 -10.70 5.55 10.96
C VAL A 229 -9.48 5.64 11.83
N GLU A 230 -8.52 4.77 11.58
CA GLU A 230 -7.18 4.88 12.12
C GLU A 230 -6.28 5.56 11.09
N ARG A 231 -5.61 6.62 11.50
CA ARG A 231 -4.50 7.23 10.75
C ARG A 231 -3.21 6.94 11.48
N GLY A 232 -2.16 6.58 10.76
CA GLY A 232 -0.84 6.39 11.33
C GLY A 232 0.26 6.48 10.30
N THR A 233 1.47 6.09 10.67
CA THR A 233 2.61 6.02 9.76
C THR A 233 3.20 4.63 9.73
N LEU A 234 3.52 4.14 8.54
CA LEU A 234 4.17 2.85 8.33
C LEU A 234 5.05 2.95 7.08
N ASN A 235 6.29 2.46 7.17
CA ASN A 235 7.30 2.56 6.11
C ASN A 235 7.46 3.99 5.54
N ARG A 236 7.47 5.01 6.42
CA ARG A 236 7.42 6.46 6.12
C ARG A 236 6.13 6.99 5.49
N GLY A 237 5.20 6.13 5.07
CA GLY A 237 3.93 6.54 4.51
C GLY A 237 2.92 6.87 5.60
N ILE A 238 2.16 7.96 5.44
CA ILE A 238 0.91 8.14 6.19
C ILE A 238 -0.14 7.26 5.54
N TYR A 239 -0.83 6.45 6.37
CA TYR A 239 -1.92 5.58 5.98
C TYR A 239 -3.24 5.99 6.65
N ASP A 240 -4.35 5.64 6.01
CA ASP A 240 -5.67 5.59 6.65
C ASP A 240 -6.24 4.17 6.51
N ILE A 241 -6.79 3.64 7.61
CA ILE A 241 -7.57 2.39 7.64
C ILE A 241 -8.97 2.72 8.15
N ALA A 242 -9.99 2.47 7.33
CA ALA A 242 -11.39 2.73 7.63
C ALA A 242 -12.21 1.43 7.67
N VAL A 243 -13.05 1.27 8.69
CA VAL A 243 -13.92 0.10 8.84
C VAL A 243 -15.24 0.47 9.52
N LEU A 244 -16.33 -0.23 9.20
CA LEU A 244 -17.59 -0.08 9.94
C LEU A 244 -17.38 -0.39 11.42
N PHE A 245 -17.96 0.44 12.28
CA PHE A 245 -17.79 0.37 13.71
C PHE A 245 -19.14 0.41 14.42
N ASP A 246 -19.38 -0.57 15.27
CA ASP A 246 -20.51 -0.63 16.19
C ASP A 246 -20.06 -0.13 17.58
N PRO A 247 -20.48 1.08 18.01
CA PRO A 247 -20.11 1.63 19.30
C PRO A 247 -20.71 0.86 20.48
N THR A 248 -21.67 -0.05 20.25
CA THR A 248 -22.21 -0.93 21.31
C THR A 248 -21.29 -2.10 21.63
N GLN A 249 -20.36 -2.44 20.73
CA GLN A 249 -19.38 -3.53 20.89
C GLN A 249 -18.04 -3.06 21.50
N GLY A 250 -17.97 -1.81 21.96
CA GLY A 250 -16.78 -1.25 22.61
C GLY A 250 -16.52 0.20 22.24
N ASN A 251 -15.43 0.76 22.73
CA ASN A 251 -14.97 2.09 22.32
C ASN A 251 -14.00 1.97 21.14
N LYS A 252 -13.73 3.10 20.46
CA LYS A 252 -12.88 3.14 19.26
C LYS A 252 -11.45 2.62 19.51
N ASP A 253 -10.96 2.67 20.75
CA ASP A 253 -9.61 2.30 21.13
C ASP A 253 -9.54 0.85 21.68
N SER A 254 -10.68 0.17 21.84
CA SER A 254 -10.76 -1.19 22.42
C SER A 254 -10.84 -2.31 21.39
N TRP A 255 -10.57 -2.04 20.12
CA TRP A 255 -10.55 -3.07 19.07
C TRP A 255 -9.46 -4.11 19.39
N LYS A 256 -9.77 -5.40 19.21
CA LYS A 256 -8.82 -6.49 19.43
C LYS A 256 -8.77 -7.42 18.22
N PRO A 257 -7.58 -7.82 17.73
CA PRO A 257 -7.45 -8.72 16.58
C PRO A 257 -8.04 -10.11 16.83
N THR A 258 -8.12 -10.50 18.11
CA THR A 258 -8.68 -11.79 18.53
C THR A 258 -10.20 -11.78 18.72
N ALA A 259 -10.83 -10.61 18.60
CA ALA A 259 -12.27 -10.42 18.72
C ALA A 259 -12.74 -9.24 17.83
N PRO A 260 -12.55 -9.31 16.50
CA PRO A 260 -13.04 -8.29 15.58
C PRO A 260 -14.56 -8.13 15.68
N GLN A 261 -15.04 -6.91 15.48
CA GLN A 261 -16.49 -6.64 15.46
C GLN A 261 -17.17 -7.34 14.28
N THR A 262 -18.43 -7.73 14.48
CA THR A 262 -19.23 -8.41 13.46
C THR A 262 -19.55 -7.53 12.25
N THR A 263 -19.42 -6.21 12.38
CA THR A 263 -19.56 -5.24 11.29
C THR A 263 -18.48 -5.37 10.22
N TRP A 264 -17.32 -5.94 10.54
CA TRP A 264 -16.28 -6.26 9.58
C TRP A 264 -16.39 -7.71 9.13
N ASN A 265 -16.66 -7.92 7.84
CA ASN A 265 -16.78 -9.24 7.23
C ASN A 265 -15.42 -9.88 6.89
N ARG A 266 -14.32 -9.36 7.47
CA ARG A 266 -12.92 -9.76 7.27
C ARG A 266 -12.39 -9.56 5.85
N LYS A 267 -13.03 -8.72 5.03
CA LYS A 267 -12.56 -8.41 3.68
C LYS A 267 -11.77 -7.10 3.69
N LEU A 268 -10.69 -7.05 2.93
CA LEU A 268 -9.88 -5.85 2.73
C LEU A 268 -10.03 -5.37 1.28
N LEU A 269 -10.33 -4.09 1.11
CA LEU A 269 -10.09 -3.34 -0.13
C LEU A 269 -8.88 -2.43 0.08
N TYR A 270 -7.79 -2.72 -0.61
CA TYR A 270 -6.56 -1.92 -0.59
C TYR A 270 -6.51 -1.03 -1.85
N VAL A 271 -6.53 0.28 -1.68
CA VAL A 271 -6.64 1.22 -2.80
C VAL A 271 -5.28 1.87 -3.10
N PHE A 272 -4.80 1.64 -4.32
CA PHE A 272 -3.51 2.14 -4.81
C PHE A 272 -3.67 3.46 -5.55
N GLY A 273 -2.73 4.39 -5.34
CA GLY A 273 -2.77 5.71 -5.97
C GLY A 273 -2.18 5.75 -7.39
N PRO A 274 -2.69 6.65 -8.26
CA PRO A 274 -2.35 6.74 -9.68
C PRO A 274 -1.03 7.47 -9.93
N ALA A 275 -0.76 7.80 -11.20
CA ALA A 275 0.39 8.57 -11.68
C ALA A 275 1.76 7.95 -11.33
N THR A 276 2.81 8.76 -11.23
CA THR A 276 4.17 8.35 -10.86
C THR A 276 4.93 9.57 -10.32
N GLY A 277 5.69 9.40 -9.24
CA GLY A 277 6.46 10.49 -8.63
C GLY A 277 7.43 10.00 -7.56
N GLN A 278 8.40 10.85 -7.23
CA GLN A 278 9.54 10.53 -6.35
C GLN A 278 9.82 11.63 -5.31
N PRO A 279 8.79 12.24 -4.67
CA PRO A 279 9.01 13.24 -3.65
C PRO A 279 9.85 12.69 -2.50
N ARG A 280 10.61 13.56 -1.84
CA ARG A 280 11.49 13.24 -0.71
C ARG A 280 10.89 13.71 0.60
N ARG A 281 9.62 13.39 0.82
CA ARG A 281 8.85 13.85 1.97
C ARG A 281 7.69 12.91 2.29
N GLN A 282 7.35 12.82 3.56
CA GLN A 282 6.17 12.10 4.02
C GLN A 282 4.90 12.91 3.69
N LEU A 283 3.92 12.24 3.09
CA LEU A 283 2.70 12.84 2.55
C LEU A 283 1.48 11.96 2.89
N ARG A 284 0.28 12.53 2.81
CA ARG A 284 -0.98 11.77 2.81
C ARG A 284 -1.25 11.26 1.40
N SER A 285 -1.87 10.09 1.28
CA SER A 285 -2.28 9.54 -0.02
C SER A 285 -3.26 10.48 -0.73
N SER A 286 -3.19 10.52 -2.06
CA SER A 286 -4.26 11.13 -2.88
C SER A 286 -5.55 10.30 -2.84
N GLN A 287 -5.44 9.02 -2.48
CA GLN A 287 -6.57 8.12 -2.32
C GLN A 287 -7.24 8.36 -0.97
N VAL A 288 -8.57 8.38 -0.98
CA VAL A 288 -9.38 8.72 0.18
C VAL A 288 -10.33 7.58 0.52
N TRP A 289 -10.33 7.14 1.78
CA TRP A 289 -11.22 6.08 2.24
C TRP A 289 -12.70 6.46 2.11
N ALA A 290 -13.02 7.75 2.25
CA ALA A 290 -14.38 8.27 2.15
C ALA A 290 -15.00 8.01 0.75
N GLY A 291 -14.17 7.94 -0.30
CA GLY A 291 -14.59 7.60 -1.66
C GLY A 291 -14.98 6.14 -1.85
N GLN A 292 -14.69 5.27 -0.87
CA GLN A 292 -14.95 3.83 -0.92
C GLN A 292 -16.25 3.45 -0.19
N ASP A 293 -17.28 4.30 -0.28
CA ASP A 293 -18.59 4.15 0.38
C ASP A 293 -19.23 2.78 0.07
N GLU A 294 -19.12 2.31 -1.19
CA GLU A 294 -19.65 0.99 -1.58
C GLU A 294 -18.99 -0.19 -0.87
N ALA A 295 -17.69 -0.10 -0.56
CA ALA A 295 -16.96 -1.16 0.15
C ALA A 295 -17.29 -1.10 1.65
N LEU A 296 -17.22 0.11 2.23
CA LEU A 296 -17.51 0.34 3.64
C LEU A 296 -18.93 -0.08 4.00
N LYS A 297 -19.94 0.35 3.23
CA LYS A 297 -21.35 0.02 3.51
C LYS A 297 -21.63 -1.49 3.50
N ARG A 298 -20.84 -2.26 2.74
CA ARG A 298 -20.91 -3.73 2.63
C ARG A 298 -20.10 -4.45 3.72
N GLY A 299 -19.39 -3.74 4.59
CA GLY A 299 -18.63 -4.30 5.71
C GLY A 299 -17.17 -4.60 5.40
N PHE A 300 -16.60 -4.08 4.31
CA PHE A 300 -15.17 -4.20 4.03
C PHE A 300 -14.38 -3.22 4.90
N LEU A 301 -13.16 -3.59 5.25
CA LEU A 301 -12.12 -2.67 5.71
C LEU A 301 -11.42 -2.09 4.48
N VAL A 302 -11.19 -0.78 4.48
CA VAL A 302 -10.55 -0.05 3.39
C VAL A 302 -9.21 0.49 3.89
N ALA A 303 -8.14 0.27 3.14
CA ALA A 303 -6.83 0.81 3.46
C ALA A 303 -6.25 1.62 2.29
N VAL A 304 -5.61 2.74 2.63
CA VAL A 304 -4.83 3.58 1.71
C VAL A 304 -3.51 3.94 2.38
N SER A 305 -2.42 4.01 1.60
CA SER A 305 -1.13 4.52 2.07
C SER A 305 -0.45 5.33 0.97
N SER A 306 0.17 6.43 1.37
CA SER A 306 0.99 7.28 0.48
C SER A 306 2.16 6.51 -0.12
N MET A 307 2.72 5.52 0.56
CA MET A 307 3.82 4.71 0.01
C MET A 307 3.35 3.65 -0.98
N THR A 308 2.03 3.48 -1.12
CA THR A 308 1.38 2.72 -2.19
C THR A 308 0.66 3.61 -3.22
N ASP A 309 0.84 4.92 -3.12
CA ASP A 309 0.40 5.91 -4.09
C ASP A 309 1.53 6.18 -5.08
N SER A 310 1.36 5.79 -6.34
CA SER A 310 2.45 5.92 -7.31
C SER A 310 2.88 7.38 -7.52
N SER A 311 1.99 8.35 -7.36
CA SER A 311 2.31 9.78 -7.47
C SER A 311 3.32 10.23 -6.41
N LEU A 312 3.46 9.45 -5.33
CA LEU A 312 4.29 9.76 -4.18
C LEU A 312 5.44 8.76 -3.98
N ASN A 313 5.35 7.57 -4.56
CA ASN A 313 6.39 6.54 -4.50
C ASN A 313 6.37 5.66 -5.77
N SER A 314 7.35 5.87 -6.65
CA SER A 314 7.53 5.01 -7.83
C SER A 314 8.43 3.80 -7.61
N ASN A 315 8.97 3.58 -6.40
CA ASN A 315 9.79 2.41 -6.11
C ASN A 315 8.89 1.20 -5.84
N ARG A 316 8.80 0.32 -6.83
CA ARG A 316 7.88 -0.84 -6.80
C ARG A 316 8.19 -1.85 -5.70
N VAL A 317 9.46 -1.97 -5.27
CA VAL A 317 9.84 -2.88 -4.18
C VAL A 317 9.44 -2.29 -2.82
N SER A 318 9.78 -1.03 -2.55
CA SER A 318 9.39 -0.34 -1.31
C SER A 318 7.86 -0.21 -1.17
N MET A 319 7.17 0.03 -2.27
CA MET A 319 5.71 0.00 -2.33
C MET A 319 5.13 -1.38 -1.98
N THR A 320 5.73 -2.47 -2.49
CA THR A 320 5.26 -3.83 -2.19
C THR A 320 5.57 -4.24 -0.76
N GLU A 321 6.69 -3.79 -0.22
CA GLU A 321 7.01 -3.89 1.21
C GLU A 321 5.95 -3.18 2.06
N THR A 322 5.56 -1.96 1.67
CA THR A 322 4.48 -1.23 2.36
C THR A 322 3.17 -2.01 2.34
N LEU A 323 2.78 -2.60 1.20
CA LEU A 323 1.57 -3.42 1.13
C LEU A 323 1.63 -4.62 2.09
N MET A 324 2.79 -5.30 2.14
CA MET A 324 3.02 -6.41 3.05
C MET A 324 2.89 -5.96 4.52
N MET A 325 3.57 -4.88 4.90
CA MET A 325 3.55 -4.36 6.27
C MET A 325 2.17 -3.83 6.66
N MET A 326 1.43 -3.22 5.73
CA MET A 326 0.05 -2.79 5.98
C MET A 326 -0.89 -3.98 6.23
N LYS A 327 -0.73 -5.08 5.50
CA LYS A 327 -1.51 -6.30 5.76
C LYS A 327 -1.22 -6.87 7.15
N GLU A 328 0.06 -6.91 7.51
CA GLU A 328 0.49 -7.33 8.85
C GLU A 328 -0.16 -6.46 9.93
N HIS A 329 0.00 -5.13 9.84
CA HIS A 329 -0.60 -4.18 10.77
C HIS A 329 -2.12 -4.34 10.89
N ILE A 330 -2.81 -4.56 9.77
CA ILE A 330 -4.25 -4.83 9.79
C ILE A 330 -4.56 -6.14 10.54
N VAL A 331 -3.78 -7.19 10.36
CA VAL A 331 -4.00 -8.45 11.09
C VAL A 331 -3.71 -8.30 12.58
N ASP A 332 -2.66 -7.56 12.96
CA ASP A 332 -2.28 -7.32 14.35
C ASP A 332 -3.22 -6.38 15.09
N ALA A 333 -3.75 -5.36 14.41
CA ALA A 333 -4.64 -4.38 15.02
C ALA A 333 -6.12 -4.79 14.91
N TYR A 334 -6.54 -5.37 13.78
CA TYR A 334 -7.94 -5.63 13.48
C TYR A 334 -8.33 -7.10 13.50
N GLY A 335 -7.45 -8.01 13.08
CA GLY A 335 -7.66 -9.46 13.05
C GLY A 335 -7.47 -10.07 11.65
N GLU A 336 -7.54 -11.40 11.56
CA GLU A 336 -7.26 -12.13 10.31
C GLU A 336 -8.15 -11.69 9.14
N ILE A 337 -7.52 -11.45 7.99
CA ILE A 337 -8.16 -11.11 6.72
C ILE A 337 -8.61 -12.40 6.02
N ARG A 338 -9.88 -12.43 5.58
CA ARG A 338 -10.43 -13.51 4.75
C ARG A 338 -9.93 -13.43 3.32
N TYR A 339 -9.91 -12.24 2.73
CA TYR A 339 -9.24 -11.95 1.46
C TYR A 339 -8.94 -10.45 1.30
N ALA A 340 -7.92 -10.13 0.52
CA ALA A 340 -7.50 -8.78 0.16
C ALA A 340 -7.64 -8.54 -1.35
N MET A 341 -8.45 -7.54 -1.72
CA MET A 341 -8.59 -7.05 -3.09
C MET A 341 -7.79 -5.76 -3.28
N GLY A 342 -6.99 -5.69 -4.34
CA GLY A 342 -6.41 -4.44 -4.82
C GLY A 342 -7.35 -3.69 -5.76
N ALA A 343 -7.34 -2.37 -5.72
CA ALA A 343 -7.99 -1.52 -6.75
C ALA A 343 -7.16 -0.27 -7.06
N GLY A 344 -7.21 0.21 -8.30
CA GLY A 344 -6.48 1.42 -8.71
C GLY A 344 -6.33 1.58 -10.23
N CYS A 345 -6.28 2.84 -10.68
CA CYS A 345 -6.12 3.26 -12.08
C CYS A 345 -4.66 3.68 -12.36
N SER A 346 -4.16 3.50 -13.59
CA SER A 346 -2.86 4.05 -14.04
C SER A 346 -1.70 3.56 -13.16
N GLY A 347 -0.99 4.42 -12.44
CA GLY A 347 0.01 4.03 -11.45
C GLY A 347 -0.49 3.00 -10.43
N GLY A 348 -1.76 3.10 -10.02
CA GLY A 348 -2.37 2.13 -9.11
C GLY A 348 -2.55 0.76 -9.76
N SER A 349 -2.76 0.70 -11.07
CA SER A 349 -2.81 -0.57 -11.82
C SER A 349 -1.42 -1.22 -11.88
N ILE A 350 -0.38 -0.43 -12.16
CA ILE A 350 1.02 -0.89 -12.20
C ILE A 350 1.40 -1.46 -10.83
N ASN A 351 1.00 -0.80 -9.75
CA ASN A 351 1.28 -1.22 -8.37
C ASN A 351 0.69 -2.59 -8.03
N GLN A 352 -0.57 -2.81 -8.40
CA GLN A 352 -1.25 -4.10 -8.19
C GLN A 352 -0.61 -5.22 -8.98
N LEU A 353 -0.33 -4.98 -10.27
CA LEU A 353 0.29 -5.95 -11.16
C LEU A 353 1.71 -6.30 -10.70
N THR A 354 2.49 -5.27 -10.37
CA THR A 354 3.88 -5.44 -9.92
C THR A 354 3.92 -6.18 -8.59
N SER A 355 3.17 -5.74 -7.58
CA SER A 355 3.15 -6.41 -6.27
C SER A 355 2.72 -7.88 -6.38
N SER A 356 1.72 -8.18 -7.22
CA SER A 356 1.29 -9.55 -7.48
C SER A 356 2.35 -10.40 -8.21
N SER A 357 3.24 -9.76 -8.97
CA SER A 357 4.35 -10.41 -9.67
C SER A 357 5.57 -10.61 -8.78
N ILE A 358 6.01 -9.59 -8.05
CA ILE A 358 7.24 -9.64 -7.25
C ILE A 358 7.06 -10.33 -5.89
N PHE A 359 5.86 -10.27 -5.30
CA PHE A 359 5.54 -10.93 -4.04
C PHE A 359 4.13 -11.57 -4.12
N PRO A 360 3.99 -12.71 -4.81
CA PRO A 360 2.70 -13.38 -4.95
C PRO A 360 2.13 -13.79 -3.59
N GLY A 361 0.80 -13.68 -3.44
CA GLY A 361 0.08 -13.98 -2.20
C GLY A 361 -0.18 -12.77 -1.28
N LEU A 362 0.30 -11.57 -1.64
CA LEU A 362 -0.10 -10.34 -0.94
C LEU A 362 -1.54 -9.92 -1.28
N LEU A 363 -2.02 -10.18 -2.49
CA LEU A 363 -3.41 -9.91 -2.90
C LEU A 363 -4.07 -11.20 -3.37
N ASP A 364 -5.32 -11.40 -2.98
CA ASP A 364 -6.15 -12.53 -3.45
C ASP A 364 -6.83 -12.20 -4.79
N GLY A 365 -6.98 -10.92 -5.10
CA GLY A 365 -7.46 -10.44 -6.38
C GLY A 365 -7.10 -8.99 -6.63
N ILE A 366 -7.11 -8.59 -7.91
CA ILE A 366 -6.80 -7.23 -8.36
C ILE A 366 -7.93 -6.69 -9.24
N GLN A 367 -8.16 -5.38 -9.17
CA GLN A 367 -9.10 -4.63 -10.01
C GLN A 367 -8.36 -3.46 -10.67
N PRO A 368 -7.41 -3.73 -11.57
CA PRO A 368 -6.71 -2.68 -12.30
C PRO A 368 -7.65 -1.99 -13.28
N SER A 369 -7.56 -0.67 -13.38
CA SER A 369 -8.18 0.14 -14.43
C SER A 369 -7.15 1.04 -15.10
N CYS A 370 -7.45 1.58 -16.30
CA CYS A 370 -6.50 2.41 -17.05
C CYS A 370 -5.10 1.75 -17.12
N THR A 371 -5.07 0.48 -17.51
CA THR A 371 -3.97 -0.43 -17.15
C THR A 371 -2.70 -0.23 -17.98
N TYR A 372 -1.54 -0.43 -17.34
CA TYR A 372 -0.22 -0.47 -17.97
C TYR A 372 0.51 -1.74 -17.52
N PRO A 373 0.21 -2.91 -18.13
CA PRO A 373 0.75 -4.20 -17.70
C PRO A 373 2.26 -4.32 -17.91
N ASP A 374 2.80 -3.59 -18.89
CA ASP A 374 4.23 -3.40 -19.10
C ASP A 374 4.53 -1.88 -19.12
N SER A 375 4.81 -1.35 -17.93
CA SER A 375 5.13 0.08 -17.78
C SER A 375 6.49 0.45 -18.34
N GLU A 376 7.42 -0.52 -18.48
CA GLU A 376 8.76 -0.25 -18.97
C GLU A 376 8.75 0.01 -20.48
N THR A 377 8.07 -0.82 -21.26
CA THR A 377 7.94 -0.58 -22.72
C THR A 377 7.07 0.63 -23.03
N THR A 378 6.01 0.88 -22.24
CA THR A 378 5.25 2.16 -22.32
C THR A 378 6.19 3.35 -22.10
N GLY A 379 7.14 3.22 -21.19
CA GLY A 379 8.14 4.25 -20.92
C GLY A 379 9.06 4.55 -22.12
N THR A 380 9.34 3.58 -22.99
CA THR A 380 10.11 3.78 -24.23
C THR A 380 9.38 4.72 -25.16
N GLU A 381 8.07 4.51 -25.36
CA GLU A 381 7.22 5.38 -26.18
C GLU A 381 7.24 6.83 -25.69
N VAL A 382 7.18 7.05 -24.37
CA VAL A 382 7.31 8.40 -23.79
C VAL A 382 8.66 9.05 -24.17
N GLY A 383 9.74 8.27 -24.14
CA GLY A 383 11.08 8.73 -24.52
C GLY A 383 11.19 9.09 -26.00
N ASP A 384 10.61 8.27 -26.88
CA ASP A 384 10.59 8.51 -28.32
C ASP A 384 9.73 9.72 -28.67
N CYS A 385 8.54 9.84 -28.06
CA CYS A 385 7.69 11.01 -28.22
C CYS A 385 8.37 12.30 -27.75
N GLU A 386 9.21 12.26 -26.70
CA GLU A 386 10.02 13.43 -26.32
C GLU A 386 10.93 13.87 -27.49
N ARG A 387 11.68 12.92 -28.06
CA ARG A 387 12.61 13.19 -29.17
C ARG A 387 11.88 13.69 -30.41
N LEU A 388 10.74 13.07 -30.75
CA LEU A 388 9.91 13.45 -31.90
C LEU A 388 9.32 14.85 -31.74
N VAL A 389 8.75 15.18 -30.57
CA VAL A 389 8.18 16.51 -30.32
C VAL A 389 9.25 17.60 -30.44
N ARG A 390 10.45 17.37 -29.90
CA ARG A 390 11.58 18.29 -30.06
C ARG A 390 12.02 18.41 -31.52
N PHE A 391 12.04 17.31 -32.25
CA PHE A 391 12.38 17.32 -33.67
C PHE A 391 11.37 18.13 -34.48
N TYR A 392 10.06 17.95 -34.26
CA TYR A 392 9.01 18.71 -34.96
C TYR A 392 9.05 20.21 -34.65
N ALA A 393 9.50 20.59 -33.45
CA ALA A 393 9.70 21.99 -33.07
C ALA A 393 11.02 22.59 -33.61
N SER A 394 11.91 21.79 -34.19
CA SER A 394 13.21 22.25 -34.67
C SER A 394 13.12 23.04 -35.98
N ALA A 395 14.15 23.85 -36.26
CA ALA A 395 14.29 24.56 -37.53
C ALA A 395 14.38 23.61 -38.74
N ALA A 396 14.93 22.40 -38.55
CA ALA A 396 15.07 21.41 -39.61
C ALA A 396 13.70 20.91 -40.09
N TRP A 397 12.82 20.53 -39.15
CA TRP A 397 11.48 20.08 -39.51
C TRP A 397 10.62 21.21 -40.06
N THR A 398 10.60 22.37 -39.39
CA THR A 398 9.80 23.52 -39.82
C THR A 398 10.24 24.05 -41.18
N GLY A 399 11.55 24.08 -41.46
CA GLY A 399 12.11 24.41 -42.77
C GLY A 399 11.73 23.40 -43.86
N LEU A 400 11.76 22.09 -43.56
CA LEU A 400 11.34 21.05 -44.50
C LEU A 400 9.85 21.20 -44.88
N MET A 401 8.97 21.32 -43.88
CA MET A 401 7.53 21.49 -44.10
C MET A 401 7.21 22.75 -44.91
N ALA A 402 7.96 23.84 -44.69
CA ALA A 402 7.86 25.06 -45.49
C ALA A 402 8.34 24.85 -46.94
N SER A 403 9.49 24.18 -47.14
CA SER A 403 10.04 23.91 -48.48
C SER A 403 9.14 23.01 -49.33
N GLU A 404 8.43 22.07 -48.69
CA GLU A 404 7.44 21.19 -49.32
C GLU A 404 6.05 21.85 -49.43
N SER A 405 5.90 23.13 -49.06
CA SER A 405 4.64 23.87 -49.06
C SER A 405 3.49 23.13 -48.33
N GLN A 406 3.81 22.43 -47.24
CA GLN A 406 2.82 21.66 -46.48
C GLN A 406 1.90 22.59 -45.69
N THR A 407 0.59 22.35 -45.77
CA THR A 407 -0.38 22.96 -44.86
C THR A 407 -0.21 22.42 -43.43
N VAL A 408 -0.77 23.14 -42.44
CA VAL A 408 -0.79 22.67 -41.04
C VAL A 408 -1.43 21.28 -40.92
N ALA A 409 -2.52 21.04 -41.65
CA ALA A 409 -3.21 19.74 -41.64
C ALA A 409 -2.31 18.62 -42.19
N GLN A 410 -1.57 18.87 -43.27
CA GLN A 410 -0.65 17.88 -43.84
C GLN A 410 0.56 17.65 -42.92
N ASN A 411 1.12 18.70 -42.32
CA ASN A 411 2.20 18.58 -41.32
C ASN A 411 1.73 17.73 -40.12
N ASN A 412 0.54 18.02 -39.59
CA ASN A 412 -0.06 17.25 -38.50
C ASN A 412 -0.29 15.79 -38.90
N ALA A 413 -0.77 15.52 -40.13
CA ALA A 413 -0.93 14.15 -40.62
C ALA A 413 0.41 13.41 -40.77
N LYS A 414 1.48 14.10 -41.21
CA LYS A 414 2.84 13.53 -41.25
C LYS A 414 3.35 13.21 -39.84
N GLN A 415 3.17 14.11 -38.88
CA GLN A 415 3.52 13.86 -37.48
C GLN A 415 2.75 12.66 -36.92
N ALA A 416 1.44 12.58 -37.16
CA ALA A 416 0.62 11.45 -36.72
C ALA A 416 1.13 10.12 -37.30
N ALA A 417 1.43 10.10 -38.60
CA ALA A 417 1.96 8.92 -39.29
C ALA A 417 3.33 8.48 -38.75
N ILE A 418 4.24 9.43 -38.48
CA ILE A 418 5.55 9.13 -37.89
C ILE A 418 5.40 8.63 -36.44
N ASN A 419 4.52 9.26 -35.67
CA ASN A 419 4.29 8.88 -34.27
C ASN A 419 3.63 7.51 -34.12
N GLY A 420 2.95 6.99 -35.16
CA GLY A 420 2.12 5.79 -35.04
C GLY A 420 0.85 5.99 -34.21
N HIS A 421 0.38 7.24 -34.10
CA HIS A 421 -0.81 7.61 -33.32
C HIS A 421 -1.97 8.03 -34.22
N LEU A 422 -3.18 8.08 -33.64
CA LEU A 422 -4.38 8.56 -34.32
C LEU A 422 -4.19 9.99 -34.86
N ASP A 423 -3.46 10.82 -34.12
CA ASP A 423 -3.13 12.19 -34.49
C ASP A 423 -1.78 12.64 -33.90
N GLN A 424 -1.35 13.84 -34.27
CA GLN A 424 -0.10 14.46 -33.78
C GLN A 424 -0.13 14.76 -32.28
N VAL A 425 -1.31 14.79 -31.66
CA VAL A 425 -1.48 15.15 -30.24
C VAL A 425 -1.07 13.99 -29.35
N GLY A 426 -1.06 12.73 -29.82
CA GLY A 426 -0.58 11.57 -29.06
C GLY A 426 0.77 11.81 -28.38
N CYS A 427 1.83 12.06 -29.16
CA CYS A 427 3.15 12.35 -28.58
C CYS A 427 3.20 13.66 -27.80
N ARG A 428 2.39 14.66 -28.14
CA ARG A 428 2.30 15.92 -27.38
C ARG A 428 1.68 15.70 -26.00
N SER A 429 0.73 14.77 -25.90
CA SER A 429 0.10 14.36 -24.64
C SER A 429 1.10 13.61 -23.76
N TRP A 430 1.85 12.66 -24.34
CA TRP A 430 2.96 11.99 -23.65
C TRP A 430 4.02 12.98 -23.16
N PHE A 431 4.42 13.91 -24.03
CA PHE A 431 5.37 14.98 -23.71
C PHE A 431 4.90 15.76 -22.48
N ASN A 432 3.69 16.30 -22.53
CA ASN A 432 3.14 17.16 -21.47
C ASN A 432 2.89 16.42 -20.16
N SER A 433 2.62 15.11 -20.21
CA SER A 433 2.20 14.36 -19.03
C SER A 433 3.36 13.72 -18.28
N PHE A 434 4.45 13.30 -18.96
CA PHE A 434 5.42 12.40 -18.33
C PHE A 434 6.90 12.75 -18.48
N ILE A 435 7.31 13.63 -19.41
CA ILE A 435 8.75 13.93 -19.57
C ILE A 435 9.33 14.54 -18.30
N GLY A 436 8.54 15.34 -17.59
CA GLY A 436 8.96 16.01 -16.36
C GLY A 436 9.32 15.01 -15.28
N VAL A 437 8.61 13.90 -15.17
CA VAL A 437 8.78 12.93 -14.08
C VAL A 437 10.11 12.18 -14.14
N ALA A 438 10.73 12.09 -15.32
CA ALA A 438 12.04 11.47 -15.49
C ALA A 438 13.21 12.48 -15.42
N ARG A 439 12.93 13.79 -15.32
CA ARG A 439 13.98 14.81 -15.28
C ARG A 439 14.79 14.70 -13.98
N PRO A 440 16.13 14.60 -14.07
CA PRO A 440 16.97 14.61 -12.88
C PRO A 440 17.16 16.05 -12.38
N GLY A 441 17.02 16.24 -11.07
CA GLY A 441 17.43 17.46 -10.39
C GLY A 441 16.50 18.65 -10.62
N ASN A 442 17.07 19.86 -10.58
CA ASN A 442 16.37 21.11 -10.87
C ASN A 442 16.21 21.28 -12.38
N TYR A 443 14.99 21.56 -12.85
CA TYR A 443 14.71 21.78 -14.27
C TYR A 443 13.59 22.80 -14.48
N LEU A 444 13.58 23.43 -15.66
CA LEU A 444 12.43 24.21 -16.13
C LEU A 444 11.38 23.24 -16.69
N PRO A 445 10.12 23.29 -16.21
CA PRO A 445 9.07 22.48 -16.82
C PRO A 445 8.88 22.90 -18.27
N GLU A 446 8.60 21.92 -19.13
CA GLU A 446 8.36 22.13 -20.56
C GLU A 446 6.93 21.73 -20.91
N ARG A 447 6.32 22.47 -21.83
CA ARG A 447 4.98 22.15 -22.35
C ARG A 447 4.91 22.41 -23.84
N VAL A 448 4.35 21.45 -24.58
CA VAL A 448 4.04 21.61 -26.01
C VAL A 448 2.59 22.09 -26.20
N GLY A 449 2.43 23.15 -26.98
CA GLY A 449 1.14 23.74 -27.37
C GLY A 449 0.40 22.92 -28.43
N THR A 450 -0.85 23.31 -28.70
CA THR A 450 -1.66 22.72 -29.78
C THR A 450 -1.10 23.03 -31.17
N ASP A 451 -0.30 24.09 -31.29
CA ASP A 451 0.46 24.47 -32.49
C ASP A 451 1.81 23.74 -32.61
N GLY A 452 2.18 22.91 -31.61
CA GLY A 452 3.45 22.20 -31.58
C GLY A 452 4.63 23.02 -31.03
N THR A 453 4.40 24.25 -30.56
CA THR A 453 5.45 25.06 -29.94
C THR A 453 5.79 24.57 -28.54
N ILE A 454 7.08 24.49 -28.21
CA ILE A 454 7.54 24.13 -26.86
C ILE A 454 7.76 25.42 -26.06
N THR A 455 7.15 25.48 -24.89
CA THR A 455 7.27 26.59 -23.92
C THR A 455 7.90 26.09 -22.64
N THR A 456 8.65 26.95 -21.96
CA THR A 456 9.35 26.64 -20.70
C THR A 456 8.84 27.56 -19.59
N PRO A 457 7.64 27.33 -19.03
CA PRO A 457 7.11 28.19 -17.98
C PRO A 457 8.00 28.20 -16.74
N LEU A 458 8.12 29.36 -16.09
CA LEU A 458 8.70 29.49 -14.76
C LEU A 458 7.68 29.09 -13.67
N PRO A 459 8.12 28.72 -12.46
CA PRO A 459 9.51 28.66 -11.98
C PRO A 459 10.22 27.33 -12.28
N VAL A 460 11.53 27.29 -12.00
CA VAL A 460 12.30 26.03 -11.88
C VAL A 460 11.63 25.13 -10.84
N THR A 461 11.57 23.84 -11.12
CA THR A 461 10.98 22.82 -10.26
C THR A 461 11.91 21.60 -10.13
N ASN A 462 11.52 20.63 -9.30
CA ASN A 462 12.20 19.34 -9.20
C ASN A 462 11.24 18.23 -8.72
N ASN A 463 11.52 17.00 -9.14
CA ASN A 463 10.75 15.81 -8.74
C ASN A 463 10.96 15.42 -7.26
N CYS A 464 12.02 15.94 -6.63
CA CYS A 464 12.27 15.71 -5.21
C CYS A 464 11.23 16.39 -4.32
N THR A 465 10.55 17.43 -4.81
CA THR A 465 9.80 18.39 -3.99
C THR A 465 10.66 18.87 -2.83
N LEU A 466 11.87 19.34 -3.10
CA LEU A 466 12.79 19.87 -2.10
C LEU A 466 13.25 21.27 -2.49
N PRO A 467 13.79 22.06 -1.54
CA PRO A 467 14.52 23.27 -1.87
C PRO A 467 15.57 23.00 -2.95
N ALA A 468 15.70 23.93 -3.91
CA ALA A 468 16.62 23.76 -5.05
C ALA A 468 18.06 23.49 -4.61
N SER A 469 18.49 24.05 -3.47
CA SER A 469 19.81 23.84 -2.86
C SER A 469 20.09 22.40 -2.43
N MET A 470 19.07 21.56 -2.22
CA MET A 470 19.23 20.14 -1.84
C MET A 470 19.24 19.20 -3.05
N VAL A 471 18.89 19.72 -4.22
CA VAL A 471 18.60 18.95 -5.42
C VAL A 471 19.74 19.09 -6.40
N TYR A 472 19.96 18.04 -7.20
CA TYR A 472 20.99 18.01 -8.21
C TYR A 472 20.88 19.20 -9.15
N ASP A 473 21.99 19.91 -9.29
CA ASP A 473 22.21 20.92 -10.32
C ASP A 473 23.64 20.71 -10.85
N PRO A 474 23.84 20.61 -12.17
CA PRO A 474 25.15 20.26 -12.73
C PRO A 474 26.25 21.27 -12.39
N VAL A 475 25.91 22.51 -12.05
CA VAL A 475 26.86 23.59 -11.77
C VAL A 475 26.98 23.85 -10.28
N THR A 476 25.85 24.00 -9.60
CA THR A 476 25.78 24.50 -8.21
C THR A 476 25.66 23.40 -7.17
N ASN A 477 25.20 22.21 -7.55
CA ASN A 477 25.04 21.08 -6.63
C ASN A 477 25.14 19.71 -7.35
N PRO A 478 26.32 19.33 -7.87
CA PRO A 478 26.48 18.14 -8.71
C PRO A 478 26.27 16.81 -7.94
N THR A 479 26.25 16.84 -6.62
CA THR A 479 26.02 15.68 -5.74
C THR A 479 24.63 15.65 -5.13
N GLY A 480 23.76 16.60 -5.46
CA GLY A 480 22.41 16.72 -4.91
C GLY A 480 21.48 15.56 -5.28
N ALA A 481 20.32 15.51 -4.65
CA ALA A 481 19.32 14.50 -4.93
C ALA A 481 18.76 14.66 -6.36
N ARG A 482 18.77 13.60 -7.16
CA ARG A 482 18.31 13.63 -8.57
C ARG A 482 16.82 13.35 -8.73
N CYS A 483 16.27 12.45 -7.91
CA CYS A 483 14.85 12.10 -7.87
C CYS A 483 14.26 11.68 -9.21
N THR A 484 15.02 10.94 -10.01
CA THR A 484 14.47 10.13 -11.10
C THR A 484 13.81 8.87 -10.53
N PRO A 485 12.94 8.18 -11.30
CA PRO A 485 12.41 6.87 -10.91
C PRO A 485 13.51 5.87 -10.52
N GLN A 486 14.62 5.86 -11.25
CA GLN A 486 15.78 4.98 -11.02
C GLN A 486 16.49 5.33 -9.72
N ASP A 487 16.76 6.62 -9.49
CA ASP A 487 17.42 7.08 -8.25
C ASP A 487 16.53 6.86 -7.01
N HIS A 488 15.21 6.78 -7.18
CA HIS A 488 14.27 6.42 -6.11
C HIS A 488 14.28 4.92 -5.77
N ALA A 489 14.81 4.09 -6.67
CA ALA A 489 15.03 2.66 -6.48
C ALA A 489 16.52 2.28 -6.34
N VAL A 490 17.39 3.24 -6.02
CA VAL A 490 18.85 3.00 -5.90
C VAL A 490 19.21 1.96 -4.84
N SER A 491 18.38 1.75 -3.81
CA SER A 491 18.58 0.71 -2.81
C SER A 491 18.42 -0.70 -3.39
N ILE A 492 17.69 -0.83 -4.51
CA ILE A 492 17.43 -2.09 -5.22
C ILE A 492 18.50 -2.33 -6.27
N TRP A 493 18.78 -1.32 -7.09
CA TRP A 493 19.67 -1.47 -8.25
C TRP A 493 21.15 -1.20 -7.94
N GLY A 494 21.44 -0.61 -6.79
CA GLY A 494 22.76 -0.10 -6.47
C GLY A 494 23.11 1.15 -7.27
N LYS A 495 24.39 1.51 -7.25
CA LYS A 495 24.94 2.69 -7.93
C LYS A 495 25.88 2.25 -9.06
N VAL A 496 25.93 3.03 -10.13
CA VAL A 496 26.95 2.88 -11.18
C VAL A 496 28.34 3.18 -10.57
N PRO A 497 29.34 2.31 -10.78
CA PRO A 497 30.68 2.47 -10.21
C PRO A 497 31.27 3.87 -10.46
N GLY A 498 31.86 4.47 -9.43
CA GLY A 498 32.45 5.81 -9.50
C GLY A 498 31.44 6.96 -9.54
N THR A 499 30.13 6.70 -9.42
CA THR A 499 29.09 7.73 -9.44
C THR A 499 28.11 7.60 -8.28
N THR A 500 27.28 8.62 -8.07
CA THR A 500 26.14 8.61 -7.13
C THR A 500 24.83 8.14 -7.76
N ARG A 501 24.87 7.67 -9.02
CA ARG A 501 23.69 7.49 -9.88
C ARG A 501 23.20 6.05 -9.87
N ALA A 502 21.89 5.85 -9.84
CA ALA A 502 21.31 4.53 -10.11
C ALA A 502 21.45 4.18 -11.60
N PRO A 503 21.66 2.89 -11.96
CA PRO A 503 21.57 2.45 -13.35
C PRO A 503 20.14 2.58 -13.86
N SER A 504 20.00 2.81 -15.17
CA SER A 504 18.73 2.83 -15.88
C SER A 504 18.62 1.64 -16.82
N THR A 505 17.43 1.07 -16.93
CA THR A 505 17.06 0.11 -17.98
C THR A 505 17.25 0.69 -19.39
N ARG A 506 17.44 2.02 -19.50
CA ARG A 506 17.68 2.77 -20.74
C ARG A 506 19.13 3.16 -20.97
N ASP A 507 20.07 2.82 -20.09
CA ASP A 507 21.47 3.26 -20.24
C ASP A 507 22.20 2.61 -21.45
N ASN A 508 21.62 1.57 -22.04
CA ASN A 508 22.12 0.87 -23.23
C ASN A 508 21.34 1.20 -24.52
N VAL A 509 20.49 2.24 -24.51
CA VAL A 509 19.61 2.65 -25.62
C VAL A 509 19.85 4.12 -25.95
#